data_AF-A0A7C3ZUM0-F1
#
_entry.id   AF-A0A7C3ZUM0-F1
#
_cell.length_a   1.000
_cell.length_b   1.000
_cell.length_c   1.000
_cell.angle_alpha   90.00
_cell.angle_beta   90.00
_cell.angle_gamma   90.00
#
_symmetry.space_group_name_H-M   'P 1'
#
loop_
_entity.id
_entity.type
_entity.pdbx_description
1 polymer ?
#
loop_
_entity_poly.entity_id
_entity_poly.type
_entity_poly.pdbx_seq_one_letter_code
_entity_poly.pdbx_strand_id
1 'polypeptide(L)'
;WLVSGGGSLIKVVREPLVLATLAGALFLWQGWQTPRFLTNTLELLGQIAIPLMLITLGVALARLKPNRIGRTVWLSLLKAAICIGVAWGVGLWFQLDPVAFGVLVLQVSTPVAVTSYLLAEKYGADSDAVAGLVVTSTLLSVGIIPLTLVFLL
;
A
#
# COMPACT_ATOMS: atom_id res chain seq x y z
N TRP A 1 11.32 9.07 2.03
CA TRP A 1 11.64 9.91 3.21
C TRP A 1 12.82 9.41 4.03
N LEU A 2 13.00 8.10 4.26
CA LEU A 2 14.25 7.55 4.86
C LEU A 2 15.48 7.61 3.92
N VAL A 3 15.29 7.82 2.62
CA VAL A 3 16.36 7.84 1.60
C VAL A 3 16.82 9.26 1.21
N SER A 4 16.15 10.33 1.67
CA SER A 4 16.47 11.71 1.20
C SER A 4 17.27 12.57 2.19
N GLY A 5 17.76 12.01 3.30
CA GLY A 5 18.85 12.63 4.09
C GLY A 5 18.59 14.01 4.72
N GLY A 6 17.35 14.49 4.83
CA GLY A 6 17.11 15.79 5.46
C GLY A 6 15.63 16.07 5.74
N GLY A 7 15.20 15.87 6.98
CA GLY A 7 13.82 16.17 7.35
C GLY A 7 13.60 16.24 8.86
N SER A 8 13.57 17.47 9.39
CA SER A 8 13.19 17.80 10.75
C SER A 8 11.87 17.12 11.16
N LEU A 9 11.84 16.49 12.35
CA LEU A 9 10.65 15.90 12.99
C LEU A 9 9.42 16.84 12.98
N ILE A 10 9.67 18.16 12.97
CA ILE A 10 8.64 19.21 12.93
C ILE A 10 7.86 19.21 11.60
N LYS A 11 8.47 18.80 10.47
CA LYS A 11 7.77 18.70 9.18
C LYS A 11 6.81 17.50 9.13
N VAL A 12 7.13 16.41 9.81
CA VAL A 12 6.28 15.21 9.90
C VAL A 12 4.96 15.55 10.62
N VAL A 13 5.03 16.33 11.69
CA VAL A 13 3.83 16.79 12.42
C VAL A 13 3.03 17.80 11.60
N ARG A 14 3.66 18.56 10.69
CA ARG A 14 2.93 19.46 9.76
C ARG A 14 2.26 18.73 8.60
N GLU A 15 2.49 17.44 8.43
CA GLU A 15 1.90 16.69 7.33
C GLU A 15 0.46 16.31 7.67
N PRO A 16 -0.55 16.84 6.94
CA PRO A 16 -1.95 16.71 7.31
C PRO A 16 -2.43 15.25 7.35
N LEU A 17 -1.79 14.36 6.58
CA LEU A 17 -2.06 12.92 6.61
C LEU A 17 -1.75 12.29 7.97
N VAL A 18 -0.62 12.68 8.58
CA VAL A 18 -0.15 12.15 9.87
C VAL A 18 -1.04 12.68 10.99
N LEU A 19 -1.37 13.98 10.97
CA LEU A 19 -2.30 14.56 11.93
C LEU A 19 -3.70 13.93 11.83
N ALA A 20 -4.21 13.70 10.60
CA ALA A 20 -5.51 13.09 10.39
C ALA A 20 -5.56 11.64 10.88
N THR A 21 -4.52 10.84 10.63
CA THR A 21 -4.44 9.45 11.10
C THR A 21 -4.29 9.36 12.62
N LEU A 22 -3.49 10.24 13.24
CA LEU A 22 -3.38 10.33 14.70
C LEU A 22 -4.69 10.76 15.35
N ALA A 23 -5.37 11.76 14.79
CA ALA A 23 -6.68 12.20 15.27
C ALA A 23 -7.71 11.06 15.14
N GLY A 24 -7.75 10.38 13.99
CA GLY A 24 -8.64 9.23 13.78
C GLY A 24 -8.38 8.09 14.77
N ALA A 25 -7.11 7.76 15.02
CA ALA A 25 -6.73 6.73 16.00
C ALA A 25 -7.13 7.12 17.43
N LEU A 26 -6.98 8.40 17.80
CA LEU A 26 -7.39 8.91 19.10
C LEU A 26 -8.91 8.82 19.28
N PHE A 27 -9.69 9.21 18.27
CA PHE A 27 -11.15 9.10 18.29
C PHE A 27 -11.61 7.65 18.39
N LEU A 28 -10.94 6.73 17.68
CA LEU A 28 -11.21 5.29 17.75
C LEU A 28 -10.93 4.74 19.14
N TRP A 29 -9.80 5.11 19.76
CA TRP A 29 -9.42 4.63 21.09
C TRP A 29 -10.36 5.16 22.18
N GLN A 30 -10.75 6.42 22.08
CA GLN A 30 -11.60 7.08 23.06
C GLN A 30 -13.10 6.76 22.85
N GLY A 31 -13.47 6.11 21.75
CA GLY A 31 -14.86 5.81 21.37
C GLY A 31 -15.69 7.07 21.06
N TRP A 32 -15.04 8.20 20.80
CA TRP A 32 -15.71 9.46 20.54
C TRP A 32 -16.39 9.42 19.17
N GLN A 33 -17.69 9.73 19.15
CA GLN A 33 -18.41 9.91 17.90
C GLN A 33 -18.43 11.39 17.54
N THR A 34 -17.92 11.70 16.36
CA THR A 34 -18.12 13.01 15.75
C THR A 34 -19.61 13.22 15.41
N PRO A 35 -20.08 14.48 15.33
CA PRO A 35 -21.44 14.77 14.88
C PRO A 35 -21.73 14.07 13.55
N ARG A 36 -22.94 13.51 13.39
CA ARG A 36 -23.32 12.69 12.23
C ARG A 36 -23.00 13.33 10.88
N PHE A 37 -23.15 14.66 10.76
CA PHE A 37 -22.81 15.38 9.53
C PHE A 37 -21.32 15.22 9.18
N LEU A 38 -20.43 15.35 10.16
CA LEU A 38 -18.99 15.32 9.95
C LEU A 38 -18.52 13.91 9.58
N THR A 39 -19.04 12.89 10.28
CA THR A 39 -18.75 11.49 9.96
C THR A 39 -19.19 11.16 8.54
N ASN A 40 -20.42 11.51 8.15
CA ASN A 40 -20.93 11.26 6.81
C ASN A 40 -20.10 11.98 5.74
N THR A 41 -19.72 13.24 5.96
CA THR A 41 -18.89 13.98 4.99
C THR A 41 -17.50 13.36 4.86
N LEU A 42 -16.86 12.99 5.97
CA LEU A 42 -15.54 12.33 5.95
C LEU A 42 -15.60 10.96 5.27
N GLU A 43 -16.68 10.20 5.50
CA GLU A 43 -16.89 8.89 4.88
C GLU A 43 -17.09 9.01 3.36
N LEU A 44 -17.93 9.96 2.91
CA LEU A 44 -18.11 10.24 1.48
C LEU A 44 -16.81 10.69 0.81
N LEU A 45 -16.02 11.55 1.48
CA LEU A 45 -14.70 11.96 0.99
C LEU A 45 -13.74 10.77 0.89
N GLY A 46 -13.72 9.89 1.89
CA GLY A 46 -12.92 8.67 1.89
C GLY A 46 -13.31 7.72 0.76
N GLN A 47 -14.61 7.56 0.50
CA GLN A 47 -15.13 6.74 -0.58
C GLN A 47 -14.75 7.28 -1.96
N ILE A 48 -14.77 8.60 -2.17
CA ILE A 48 -14.38 9.24 -3.44
C ILE A 48 -12.87 9.25 -3.65
N ALA A 49 -12.07 9.25 -2.57
CA ALA A 49 -10.62 9.23 -2.67
C ALA A 49 -10.10 7.98 -3.39
N ILE A 50 -10.75 6.82 -3.24
CA ILE A 50 -10.34 5.56 -3.86
C ILE A 50 -10.47 5.62 -5.40
N PRO A 51 -11.64 5.97 -5.99
CA PRO A 51 -11.77 6.20 -7.43
C PRO A 51 -10.78 7.22 -7.97
N LEU A 52 -10.58 8.34 -7.28
CA LEU A 52 -9.61 9.36 -7.72
C LEU A 52 -8.19 8.82 -7.76
N MET A 53 -7.78 8.06 -6.74
CA MET A 53 -6.49 7.38 -6.71
C MET A 53 -6.34 6.43 -7.92
N LEU A 54 -7.34 5.62 -8.23
CA LEU A 54 -7.30 4.69 -9.36
C LEU A 54 -7.25 5.42 -10.72
N ILE A 55 -7.99 6.53 -10.88
CA ILE A 55 -7.94 7.36 -12.09
C ILE A 55 -6.55 7.97 -12.26
N THR A 56 -5.97 8.54 -11.19
CA THR A 56 -4.62 9.13 -11.26
C THR A 56 -3.55 8.08 -11.59
N LEU A 57 -3.68 6.87 -11.03
CA LEU A 57 -2.82 5.74 -11.35
C LEU A 57 -2.95 5.32 -12.83
N GLY A 58 -4.17 5.30 -13.38
CA GLY A 58 -4.42 4.99 -14.79
C GLY A 58 -3.82 6.04 -15.75
N VAL A 59 -3.89 7.32 -15.38
CA VAL A 59 -3.25 8.41 -16.16
C VAL A 59 -1.73 8.30 -16.11
N ALA A 60 -1.14 7.98 -14.96
CA ALA A 60 0.29 7.71 -14.86
C ALA A 60 0.68 6.52 -15.74
N LEU A 61 -0.11 5.43 -15.72
CA LEU A 61 0.13 4.26 -16.56
C LEU A 61 0.15 4.60 -18.06
N ALA A 62 -0.75 5.46 -18.52
CA ALA A 62 -0.79 5.91 -19.91
C ALA A 62 0.46 6.70 -20.34
N ARG A 63 1.23 7.26 -19.38
CA ARG A 63 2.48 7.98 -19.61
C ARG A 63 3.72 7.08 -19.52
N LEU A 64 3.60 5.82 -19.06
CA LEU A 64 4.73 4.90 -18.98
C LEU A 64 5.29 4.57 -20.36
N LYS A 65 6.60 4.75 -20.51
CA LYS A 65 7.32 4.31 -21.71
C LYS A 65 7.57 2.79 -21.67
N PRO A 66 7.35 2.05 -22.79
CA PRO A 66 7.54 0.59 -22.86
C PRO A 66 8.92 0.09 -22.43
N ASN A 67 9.96 0.91 -22.62
CA ASN A 67 11.35 0.56 -22.33
C ASN A 67 11.66 0.37 -20.82
N ARG A 68 10.74 0.71 -19.91
CA ARG A 68 10.92 0.55 -18.45
C ARG A 68 10.11 -0.60 -17.84
N ILE A 69 9.23 -1.23 -18.61
CA ILE A 69 8.30 -2.26 -18.11
C ILE A 69 9.05 -3.49 -17.60
N GLY A 70 10.09 -3.96 -18.31
CA GLY A 70 10.86 -5.13 -17.89
C GLY A 70 11.53 -4.97 -16.52
N ARG A 71 12.09 -3.80 -16.24
CA ARG A 71 12.71 -3.48 -14.93
C ARG A 71 11.66 -3.42 -13.83
N THR A 72 10.51 -2.84 -14.10
CA THR A 72 9.37 -2.77 -13.18
C THR A 72 8.87 -4.18 -12.83
N VAL A 73 8.67 -5.05 -13.82
CA VAL A 73 8.22 -6.43 -13.58
C VAL A 73 9.22 -7.20 -12.72
N TRP A 74 10.52 -7.10 -13.03
CA TRP A 74 11.57 -7.77 -12.25
C TRP A 74 11.61 -7.31 -10.79
N LEU A 75 11.50 -6.00 -10.56
CA LEU A 75 11.48 -5.44 -9.21
C LEU A 75 10.21 -5.85 -8.43
N SER A 76 9.04 -5.90 -9.07
CA SER A 76 7.79 -6.41 -8.47
C SER A 76 7.94 -7.87 -8.04
N LEU A 77 8.51 -8.71 -8.91
CA LEU A 77 8.73 -10.14 -8.66
C LEU A 77 9.71 -10.36 -7.50
N LEU A 78 10.82 -9.62 -7.51
CA LEU A 78 11.81 -9.68 -6.43
C LEU A 78 11.21 -9.22 -5.10
N LYS A 79 10.42 -8.14 -5.09
CA LYS A 79 9.70 -7.68 -3.88
C LYS A 79 8.78 -8.78 -3.36
N ALA A 80 7.95 -9.36 -4.23
CA ALA A 80 7.01 -10.41 -3.86
C ALA A 80 7.73 -11.62 -3.27
N ALA A 81 8.80 -12.10 -3.92
CA ALA A 81 9.58 -13.23 -3.45
C ALA A 81 10.22 -12.97 -2.07
N ILE A 82 10.83 -11.80 -1.88
CA ILE A 82 11.43 -11.41 -0.59
C ILE A 82 10.36 -11.30 0.50
N CYS A 83 9.25 -10.61 0.22
CA CYS A 83 8.14 -10.43 1.15
C CYS A 83 7.57 -11.78 1.60
N ILE A 84 7.27 -12.69 0.66
CA ILE A 84 6.74 -14.02 0.96
C ILE A 84 7.77 -14.85 1.74
N GLY A 85 9.04 -14.84 1.34
CA GLY A 85 10.10 -15.57 2.04
C GLY A 85 10.30 -15.11 3.49
N VAL A 86 10.28 -13.80 3.73
CA VAL A 86 10.37 -13.23 5.08
C VAL A 86 9.12 -13.58 5.90
N ALA A 87 7.93 -13.45 5.32
CA ALA A 87 6.67 -13.81 5.98
C ALA A 87 6.64 -15.28 6.42
N TRP A 88 7.07 -16.18 5.53
CA TRP A 88 7.17 -17.61 5.83
C TRP A 88 8.19 -17.89 6.92
N GLY A 89 9.38 -17.29 6.85
CA GLY A 89 10.43 -17.48 7.86
C GLY A 89 10.02 -16.98 9.25
N VAL A 90 9.39 -15.81 9.32
CA VAL A 90 8.86 -15.25 10.58
C VAL A 90 7.71 -16.10 11.09
N GLY A 91 6.82 -16.56 10.21
CA GLY A 91 5.68 -17.40 10.56
C GLY A 91 6.08 -18.74 11.16
N LEU A 92 7.13 -19.37 10.63
CA LEU A 92 7.72 -20.59 11.19
C LEU A 92 8.44 -20.33 12.50
N TRP A 93 9.20 -19.23 12.61
CA TRP A 93 9.96 -18.92 13.84
C TRP A 93 9.02 -18.65 15.03
N PHE A 94 7.91 -17.95 14.80
CA PHE A 94 6.92 -17.67 15.85
C PHE A 94 5.91 -18.81 16.08
N GLN A 95 6.01 -19.93 15.35
CA GLN A 95 5.07 -21.07 15.44
C GLN A 95 3.60 -20.61 15.41
N LEU A 96 3.26 -19.71 14.47
CA LEU A 96 1.90 -19.18 14.40
C LEU A 96 0.89 -20.27 14.04
N ASP A 97 -0.28 -20.20 14.69
CA ASP A 97 -1.46 -20.98 14.37
C ASP A 97 -1.79 -20.87 12.86
N PRO A 98 -2.27 -21.92 12.17
CA PRO A 98 -2.42 -21.94 10.71
C PRO A 98 -3.24 -20.78 10.16
N VAL A 99 -4.23 -20.30 10.93
CA VAL A 99 -5.05 -19.14 10.57
C VAL A 99 -4.24 -17.85 10.60
N ALA A 100 -3.45 -17.62 11.66
CA ALA A 100 -2.63 -16.43 11.80
C ALA A 100 -1.46 -16.42 10.79
N PHE A 101 -0.89 -17.60 10.50
CA PHE A 101 0.10 -17.78 9.45
C PHE A 101 -0.48 -17.45 8.07
N GLY A 102 -1.68 -17.97 7.75
CA GLY A 102 -2.37 -17.67 6.49
C GLY A 102 -2.68 -16.18 6.31
N VAL A 103 -3.15 -15.51 7.36
CA VAL A 103 -3.39 -14.05 7.32
C VAL A 103 -2.10 -13.27 7.09
N LEU A 104 -1.01 -13.66 7.75
CA LEU A 104 0.29 -12.99 7.62
C LEU A 104 0.85 -13.15 6.20
N VAL A 105 0.82 -14.36 5.63
CA VAL A 105 1.28 -14.62 4.27
C VAL A 105 0.40 -13.88 3.25
N LEU A 106 -0.92 -13.87 3.43
CA LEU A 106 -1.85 -13.15 2.54
C LEU A 106 -1.63 -11.63 2.60
N GLN A 107 -1.51 -11.04 3.80
CA GLN A 107 -1.25 -9.61 3.94
C GLN A 107 0.06 -9.21 3.29
N VAL A 108 1.12 -10.01 3.46
CA VAL A 108 2.43 -9.69 2.90
C VAL A 108 2.49 -9.94 1.38
N SER A 109 1.63 -10.82 0.87
CA SER A 109 1.43 -11.05 -0.58
C SER A 109 0.56 -9.98 -1.25
N THR A 110 -0.06 -9.07 -0.49
CA THR A 110 -0.89 -8.02 -1.10
C THR A 110 -0.08 -7.12 -2.04
N PRO A 111 -0.69 -6.66 -3.13
CA PRO A 111 -0.03 -5.81 -4.12
C PRO A 111 0.43 -4.49 -3.49
N VAL A 112 1.35 -3.80 -4.18
CA VAL A 112 1.89 -2.52 -3.71
C VAL A 112 0.75 -1.51 -3.53
N ALA A 113 0.69 -0.86 -2.38
CA ALA A 113 -0.38 0.09 -2.07
C ALA A 113 -0.33 1.32 -2.99
N VAL A 114 -1.50 1.75 -3.48
CA VAL A 114 -1.68 2.97 -4.31
C VAL A 114 -1.21 4.24 -3.57
N THR A 115 -1.22 4.21 -2.24
CA THR A 115 -0.66 5.28 -1.40
C THR A 115 0.84 5.50 -1.66
N SER A 116 1.59 4.46 -2.02
CA SER A 116 3.01 4.59 -2.40
C SER A 116 3.18 5.42 -3.68
N TYR A 117 2.25 5.31 -4.63
CA TYR A 117 2.24 6.13 -5.84
C TYR A 117 1.94 7.60 -5.51
N LEU A 118 0.91 7.88 -4.71
CA LEU A 118 0.60 9.25 -4.27
C LEU A 118 1.78 9.89 -3.54
N LEU A 119 2.49 9.12 -2.71
CA LEU A 119 3.68 9.60 -2.04
C LEU A 119 4.81 9.88 -3.03
N ALA A 120 5.04 8.99 -4.01
CA ALA A 120 6.03 9.19 -5.05
C ALA A 120 5.76 10.45 -5.88
N GLU A 121 4.50 10.66 -6.29
CA GLU A 121 4.05 11.85 -7.03
C GLU A 121 4.22 13.12 -6.18
N LYS A 122 3.76 13.10 -4.93
CA LYS A 122 3.88 14.23 -3.99
C LYS A 122 5.34 14.63 -3.73
N TYR A 123 6.25 13.66 -3.74
CA TYR A 123 7.67 13.87 -3.42
C TYR A 123 8.58 13.93 -4.65
N GLY A 124 8.04 13.95 -5.87
CA GLY A 124 8.81 14.04 -7.11
C GLY A 124 9.75 12.84 -7.34
N ALA A 125 9.45 11.68 -6.75
CA ALA A 125 10.11 10.43 -7.07
C ALA A 125 9.60 9.88 -8.43
N ASP A 126 10.18 8.79 -8.93
CA ASP A 126 9.77 8.16 -10.21
C ASP A 126 8.36 7.53 -10.08
N SER A 127 7.33 8.38 -10.06
CA SER A 127 5.92 8.03 -9.85
C SER A 127 5.37 7.16 -10.97
N ASP A 128 5.86 7.36 -12.20
CA ASP A 128 5.60 6.48 -13.34
C ASP A 128 6.10 5.05 -13.06
N ALA A 129 7.34 4.88 -12.57
CA ALA A 129 7.84 3.55 -12.24
C ALA A 129 7.01 2.88 -11.12
N VAL A 130 6.63 3.64 -10.08
CA VAL A 130 5.80 3.14 -8.97
C VAL A 130 4.39 2.79 -9.44
N ALA A 131 3.80 3.58 -10.34
CA ALA A 131 2.49 3.30 -10.93
C ALA A 131 2.50 1.96 -11.68
N GLY A 132 3.54 1.74 -12.50
CA GLY A 132 3.74 0.46 -13.18
C GLY A 132 3.91 -0.71 -12.21
N LEU A 133 4.63 -0.53 -11.10
CA LEU A 133 4.79 -1.58 -10.07
C LEU A 133 3.45 -1.93 -9.43
N VAL A 134 2.65 -0.92 -9.08
CA VAL A 134 1.33 -1.12 -8.47
C VAL A 134 0.46 -1.94 -9.41
N VAL A 135 0.25 -1.48 -10.65
CA VAL A 135 -0.63 -2.16 -11.62
C VAL A 135 -0.15 -3.57 -11.95
N THR A 136 1.16 -3.76 -12.19
CA THR A 136 1.71 -5.09 -12.48
C THR A 136 1.57 -6.03 -11.29
N SER A 137 1.80 -5.55 -10.06
CA SER A 137 1.61 -6.36 -8.85
C SER A 137 0.14 -6.69 -8.61
N THR A 138 -0.79 -5.78 -8.91
CA THR A 138 -2.24 -6.03 -8.80
C THR A 138 -2.70 -7.06 -9.83
N LEU A 139 -2.24 -6.96 -11.08
CA LEU A 139 -2.54 -7.97 -12.12
C LEU A 139 -1.95 -9.34 -11.78
N LEU A 140 -0.69 -9.39 -11.31
CA LEU A 140 -0.06 -10.63 -10.86
C LEU A 140 -0.76 -11.24 -9.64
N SER A 141 -1.23 -10.41 -8.72
CA SER A 141 -1.99 -10.82 -7.53
C SER A 141 -3.26 -11.61 -7.87
N VAL A 142 -3.93 -11.32 -9.00
CA VAL A 142 -5.11 -12.08 -9.45
C VAL A 142 -4.77 -13.56 -9.67
N GLY A 143 -3.55 -13.89 -10.10
CA GLY A 143 -3.07 -15.26 -10.24
C GLY A 143 -2.34 -15.80 -9.01
N ILE A 144 -1.54 -14.97 -8.35
CA ILE A 144 -0.73 -15.38 -7.19
C ILE A 144 -1.62 -15.73 -6.00
N ILE A 145 -2.64 -14.93 -5.69
CA ILE A 145 -3.53 -15.18 -4.53
C ILE A 145 -4.19 -16.56 -4.61
N PRO A 146 -4.91 -16.94 -5.69
CA PRO A 146 -5.51 -18.27 -5.76
C PRO A 146 -4.47 -19.39 -5.75
N LEU A 147 -3.30 -19.18 -6.37
CA LEU A 147 -2.22 -20.18 -6.37
C LEU A 147 -1.63 -20.39 -4.96
N THR A 148 -1.42 -19.31 -4.21
CA THR A 148 -0.96 -19.39 -2.82
C THR A 148 -2.00 -20.04 -1.93
N LEU A 149 -3.29 -19.79 -2.18
CA LEU A 149 -4.39 -20.37 -1.43
C LEU A 149 -4.50 -21.89 -1.65
N VAL A 150 -4.25 -22.37 -2.88
CA VAL A 150 -4.15 -23.80 -3.21
C VAL A 150 -2.91 -24.48 -2.60
N PHE A 151 -1.85 -23.72 -2.34
CA PHE A 151 -0.63 -24.27 -1.75
C PHE A 151 -0.63 -24.24 -0.21
N LEU A 152 -1.47 -23.38 0.40
CA LEU A 152 -1.60 -23.25 1.85
C LEU A 152 -2.76 -24.06 2.46
N LEU A 153 -3.81 -24.37 1.68
CA LEU A 153 -4.92 -25.25 2.03
C LEU A 153 -4.75 -26.62 1.35
#